data_AF-A0A4P9VGN4-F1
#
_entry.id   AF-A0A4P9VGN4-F1
#
_cell.length_a   1.000
_cell.length_b   1.000
_cell.length_c   1.000
_cell.angle_alpha   90.00
_cell.angle_beta   90.00
_cell.angle_gamma   90.00
#
_symmetry.space_group_name_H-M   'P 1'
#
loop_
_entity.id
_entity.type
_entity.pdbx_description
1 polymer ?
#
loop_
_entity_poly.entity_id
_entity_poly.type
_entity_poly.pdbx_seq_one_letter_code
_entity_poly.pdbx_strand_id
1 'polypeptide(L)'
;MQKTMAKKPTVTVKKRRRVVVPPPIEVDTPPAAEVAKTELKIKKADPVSYKSRKTAKQILAILADEFPAVFAAEPKPLKSGFTQDYSSTRLTPREWKRGVAAWVTSEKYLKSCTTGTARIDINGQVSGEVTPKEAKYAKAQLAVTQLLKKKQFSGLKKNKQLAMREMAKKVAREAG
;
A
#
# COMPACT_ATOMS: atom_id res chain seq x y z
N MET A 1 -59.18 27.81 -32.38
CA MET A 1 -58.49 27.54 -31.09
C MET A 1 -57.01 27.33 -31.38
N GLN A 2 -56.17 28.23 -30.89
CA GLN A 2 -54.72 28.22 -31.04
C GLN A 2 -54.08 27.28 -30.00
N LYS A 3 -52.99 26.60 -30.36
CA LYS A 3 -51.81 26.27 -29.52
C LYS A 3 -50.83 25.42 -30.37
N THR A 4 -49.84 26.04 -31.01
CA THR A 4 -48.45 26.31 -30.56
C THR A 4 -47.48 25.15 -30.76
N MET A 5 -46.49 25.41 -31.63
CA MET A 5 -45.25 24.66 -31.87
C MET A 5 -44.44 24.44 -30.57
N ALA A 6 -43.74 23.31 -30.49
CA ALA A 6 -42.49 23.22 -29.74
C ALA A 6 -41.53 22.21 -30.39
N LYS A 7 -40.36 22.71 -30.81
CA LYS A 7 -39.23 21.96 -31.35
C LYS A 7 -38.26 21.55 -30.22
N LYS A 8 -37.39 20.59 -30.56
CA LYS A 8 -36.02 20.31 -30.06
C LYS A 8 -35.92 19.27 -28.92
N PRO A 9 -34.74 18.66 -28.69
CA PRO A 9 -33.73 18.14 -29.64
C PRO A 9 -33.27 16.71 -29.29
N THR A 10 -32.81 15.95 -30.29
CA THR A 10 -32.10 14.68 -30.11
C THR A 10 -30.77 14.90 -29.38
N VAL A 11 -30.64 14.39 -28.15
CA VAL A 11 -29.38 14.34 -27.41
C VAL A 11 -28.81 12.93 -27.49
N THR A 12 -27.84 12.74 -28.39
CA THR A 12 -27.00 11.54 -28.47
C THR A 12 -26.04 11.52 -27.29
N VAL A 13 -26.27 10.68 -26.28
CA VAL A 13 -25.33 10.51 -25.17
C VAL A 13 -24.38 9.35 -25.45
N LYS A 14 -23.11 9.70 -25.66
CA LYS A 14 -21.94 8.83 -25.83
C LYS A 14 -21.77 7.92 -24.59
N LYS A 15 -21.86 6.60 -24.78
CA LYS A 15 -21.66 5.56 -23.77
C LYS A 15 -20.24 5.60 -23.18
N ARG A 16 -20.05 6.36 -22.09
CA ARG A 16 -18.85 6.24 -21.26
C ARG A 16 -19.03 5.00 -20.38
N ARG A 17 -18.24 3.95 -20.61
CA ARG A 17 -18.11 2.82 -19.68
C ARG A 17 -17.62 3.37 -18.33
N ARG A 18 -18.53 3.53 -17.38
CA ARG A 18 -18.20 3.77 -15.97
C ARG A 18 -17.55 2.47 -15.47
N VAL A 19 -16.30 2.53 -15.04
CA VAL A 19 -15.68 1.47 -14.25
C VAL A 19 -16.51 1.36 -12.98
N VAL A 20 -17.27 0.28 -12.85
CA VAL A 20 -18.02 -0.03 -11.64
C VAL A 20 -17.00 -0.49 -10.60
N VAL A 21 -16.58 0.44 -9.75
CA VAL A 21 -16.06 0.11 -8.42
C VAL A 21 -17.27 -0.38 -7.62
N PRO A 22 -17.25 -1.61 -7.07
CA PRO A 22 -18.36 -2.07 -6.25
C PRO A 22 -18.48 -1.22 -4.97
N PRO A 23 -19.70 -0.89 -4.54
CA PRO A 23 -19.97 0.01 -3.42
C PRO A 23 -19.52 -0.57 -2.07
N PRO A 24 -19.15 0.28 -1.09
CA PRO A 24 -19.10 -0.14 0.31
C PRO A 24 -20.54 -0.32 0.80
N ILE A 25 -20.89 -1.52 1.27
CA ILE A 25 -22.20 -1.79 1.89
C ILE A 25 -22.10 -1.50 3.39
N GLU A 26 -23.03 -0.65 3.80
CA GLU A 26 -23.38 -0.11 5.11
C GLU A 26 -23.59 -1.19 6.19
N VAL A 27 -23.12 -0.92 7.40
CA VAL A 27 -23.65 -1.48 8.65
C VAL A 27 -23.83 -0.33 9.64
N ASP A 28 -25.05 -0.25 10.17
CA ASP A 28 -25.67 0.70 11.08
C ASP A 28 -24.79 1.55 12.03
N THR A 29 -25.17 2.82 12.12
CA THR A 29 -24.81 3.86 13.13
C THR A 29 -26.10 4.23 13.91
N PRO A 30 -26.14 5.01 15.03
CA PRO A 30 -25.14 5.58 15.97
C PRO A 30 -25.63 5.49 17.48
N PRO A 31 -25.11 6.21 18.53
CA PRO A 31 -25.20 7.68 18.67
C PRO A 31 -23.95 8.39 19.24
N ALA A 32 -23.81 9.67 18.84
CA ALA A 32 -23.27 10.79 19.62
C ALA A 32 -21.88 10.67 20.30
N ALA A 33 -20.85 11.12 19.58
CA ALA A 33 -19.85 12.00 20.17
C ALA A 33 -19.27 12.91 19.08
N GLU A 34 -19.78 14.13 19.11
CA GLU A 34 -19.30 15.33 18.44
C GLU A 34 -17.77 15.47 18.54
N VAL A 35 -17.06 15.47 17.41
CA VAL A 35 -15.70 16.01 17.35
C VAL A 35 -15.58 16.91 16.12
N ALA A 36 -15.89 18.18 16.39
CA ALA A 36 -15.29 19.38 15.84
C ALA A 36 -14.48 19.24 14.54
N LYS A 37 -15.00 19.90 13.51
CA LYS A 37 -14.18 20.52 12.45
C LYS A 37 -12.97 21.20 13.08
N THR A 38 -11.79 20.63 12.91
CA THR A 38 -10.53 21.35 13.11
C THR A 38 -9.85 21.50 11.76
N GLU A 39 -9.98 22.70 11.19
CA GLU A 39 -9.15 23.19 10.09
C GLU A 39 -7.67 23.00 10.42
N LEU A 40 -7.02 22.09 9.71
CA LEU A 40 -5.57 22.01 9.71
C LEU A 40 -4.99 23.15 8.87
N LYS A 41 -4.74 24.28 9.54
CA LYS A 41 -3.80 25.32 9.10
C LYS A 41 -2.43 24.68 8.87
N ILE A 42 -2.04 24.54 7.61
CA ILE A 42 -0.70 24.14 7.20
C ILE A 42 0.25 25.31 7.52
N LYS A 43 0.85 25.28 8.70
CA LYS A 43 1.97 26.17 9.04
C LYS A 43 3.17 25.78 8.18
N LYS A 44 3.79 26.76 7.52
CA LYS A 44 5.07 26.59 6.80
C LYS A 44 6.09 25.99 7.76
N ALA A 45 6.62 24.82 7.41
CA ALA A 45 7.62 24.13 8.21
C ALA A 45 9.01 24.75 7.98
N ASP A 46 9.70 25.04 9.09
CA ASP A 46 11.12 25.37 9.17
C ASP A 46 12.01 24.32 8.47
N PRO A 47 13.24 24.67 8.01
CA PRO A 47 14.12 23.73 7.32
C PRO A 47 14.53 22.59 8.26
N VAL A 48 13.82 21.47 8.14
CA VAL A 48 14.04 20.26 8.93
C VAL A 48 15.46 19.75 8.67
N SER A 49 16.28 19.73 9.72
CA SER A 49 17.55 19.01 9.79
C SER A 49 17.38 17.61 9.19
N TYR A 50 18.08 17.32 8.10
CA TYR A 50 18.06 16.03 7.40
C TYR A 50 18.79 14.98 8.24
N LYS A 51 18.27 14.64 9.43
CA LYS A 51 18.67 13.40 10.10
C LYS A 51 18.32 12.26 9.14
N SER A 52 19.30 11.43 8.81
CA SER A 52 19.15 10.32 7.88
C SER A 52 17.99 9.42 8.33
N ARG A 53 16.86 9.49 7.62
CA ARG A 53 15.68 8.70 7.98
C ARG A 53 15.99 7.23 7.76
N LYS A 54 15.72 6.39 8.76
CA LYS A 54 15.84 4.93 8.63
C LYS A 54 15.03 4.46 7.43
N THR A 55 15.62 3.58 6.62
CA THR A 55 14.92 2.99 5.47
C THR A 55 13.91 1.95 5.96
N ALA A 56 12.82 1.71 5.22
CA ALA A 56 11.83 0.69 5.58
C ALA A 56 12.46 -0.69 5.89
N LYS A 57 13.48 -1.09 5.13
CA LYS A 57 14.23 -2.33 5.38
C LYS A 57 14.95 -2.34 6.73
N GLN A 58 15.55 -1.22 7.14
CA GLN A 58 16.22 -1.10 8.44
C GLN A 58 15.20 -1.14 9.58
N ILE A 59 14.05 -0.50 9.40
CA ILE A 59 12.94 -0.54 10.36
C ILE A 59 12.43 -1.98 10.51
N LEU A 60 12.24 -2.72 9.41
CA LEU A 60 11.87 -4.13 9.45
C LEU A 60 12.89 -4.99 10.19
N ALA A 61 14.19 -4.74 10.00
CA ALA A 61 15.24 -5.48 10.70
C ALA A 61 15.17 -5.25 12.22
N ILE A 62 14.92 -4.00 12.65
CA ILE A 62 14.72 -3.68 14.07
C ILE A 62 13.46 -4.36 14.61
N LEU A 63 12.36 -4.39 13.84
CA LEU A 63 11.13 -5.08 14.22
C LEU A 63 11.31 -6.60 14.33
N ALA A 64 12.12 -7.21 13.46
CA ALA A 64 12.42 -8.64 13.51
C ALA A 64 13.29 -9.02 14.70
N ASP A 65 14.17 -8.11 15.14
CA ASP A 65 15.01 -8.26 16.34
C ASP A 65 14.16 -8.14 17.63
N GLU A 66 13.27 -7.14 17.72
CA GLU A 66 12.41 -6.95 18.89
C GLU A 66 11.27 -7.97 18.99
N PHE A 67 10.65 -8.34 17.85
CA PHE A 67 9.46 -9.18 17.80
C PHE A 67 9.63 -10.37 16.85
N PRO A 68 10.54 -11.32 17.15
CA PRO A 68 10.84 -12.46 16.29
C PRO A 68 9.65 -13.40 16.09
N ALA A 69 8.74 -13.48 17.06
CA ALA A 69 7.51 -14.30 16.97
C ALA A 69 6.56 -13.83 15.86
N VAL A 70 6.56 -12.52 15.56
CA VAL A 70 5.66 -11.87 14.62
C VAL A 70 6.33 -11.64 13.26
N PHE A 71 7.56 -11.12 13.30
CA PHE A 71 8.35 -10.77 12.12
C PHE A 71 9.39 -11.84 11.78
N ALA A 72 8.94 -13.09 11.71
CA ALA A 72 9.77 -14.23 11.33
C ALA A 72 10.09 -14.24 9.83
N ALA A 73 11.10 -15.02 9.42
CA ALA A 73 11.47 -15.19 8.01
C ALA A 73 10.30 -15.67 7.14
N GLU A 74 9.40 -16.47 7.74
CA GLU A 74 8.10 -16.83 7.21
C GLU A 74 7.02 -15.93 7.83
N PRO A 75 6.49 -14.96 7.07
CA PRO A 75 5.54 -14.00 7.62
C PRO A 75 4.23 -14.70 7.95
N LYS A 76 3.71 -14.48 9.16
CA LYS A 76 2.39 -14.97 9.56
C LYS A 76 1.36 -13.82 9.49
N PRO A 77 0.06 -14.10 9.25
CA PRO A 77 -0.96 -13.06 9.19
C PRO A 77 -1.05 -12.29 10.51
N LEU A 78 -1.02 -10.96 10.43
CA LEU A 78 -1.11 -10.10 11.61
C LEU A 78 -2.55 -9.93 12.07
N LYS A 79 -2.72 -9.65 13.36
CA LYS A 79 -3.98 -9.18 13.95
C LYS A 79 -4.48 -7.91 13.24
N SER A 80 -5.81 -7.76 13.12
CA SER A 80 -6.42 -6.50 12.67
C SER A 80 -6.14 -5.41 13.70
N GLY A 81 -5.60 -4.27 13.26
CA GLY A 81 -5.24 -3.18 14.16
C GLY A 81 -3.77 -3.17 14.58
N PHE A 82 -2.94 -4.14 14.13
CA PHE A 82 -1.52 -4.24 14.48
C PHE A 82 -0.72 -2.94 14.26
N THR A 83 -1.13 -2.12 13.29
CA THR A 83 -0.50 -0.82 13.00
C THR A 83 -0.69 0.21 14.14
N GLN A 84 -1.72 0.04 14.97
CA GLN A 84 -2.09 0.90 16.10
C GLN A 84 -1.57 0.35 17.43
N ASP A 85 -1.40 -0.96 17.55
CA ASP A 85 -0.77 -1.65 18.70
C ASP A 85 0.75 -1.44 18.71
N TYR A 86 1.17 -0.19 18.88
CA TYR A 86 2.56 0.19 19.00
C TYR A 86 3.12 -0.25 20.35
N SER A 87 4.12 -1.14 20.35
CA SER A 87 4.85 -1.51 21.58
C SER A 87 6.38 -1.51 21.45
N SER A 88 6.93 -1.09 20.29
CA SER A 88 8.38 -0.98 20.11
C SER A 88 8.95 0.14 20.98
N THR A 89 10.14 -0.10 21.54
CA THR A 89 10.87 0.92 22.32
C THR A 89 11.93 1.63 21.48
N ARG A 90 12.34 1.04 20.35
CA ARG A 90 13.47 1.48 19.51
C ARG A 90 13.06 2.30 18.27
N LEU A 91 11.77 2.32 17.96
CA LEU A 91 11.21 2.96 16.76
C LEU A 91 10.22 4.03 17.14
N THR A 92 10.19 5.14 16.40
CA THR A 92 9.10 6.12 16.58
C THR A 92 7.76 5.57 16.05
N PRO A 93 6.60 6.09 16.48
CA PRO A 93 5.30 5.67 15.95
C PRO A 93 5.17 5.81 14.42
N ARG A 94 5.85 6.81 13.84
CA ARG A 94 5.91 7.00 12.38
C ARG A 94 6.73 5.91 11.70
N GLU A 95 7.86 5.53 12.29
CA GLU A 95 8.70 4.43 11.78
C GLU A 95 7.98 3.10 11.92
N TRP A 96 7.33 2.83 13.05
CA TRP A 96 6.48 1.66 13.26
C TRP A 96 5.46 1.48 12.13
N LYS A 97 4.63 2.50 11.88
CA LYS A 97 3.62 2.47 10.81
C LYS A 97 4.24 2.20 9.45
N ARG A 98 5.42 2.79 9.17
CA ARG A 98 6.14 2.58 7.91
C ARG A 98 6.68 1.15 7.79
N GLY A 99 7.21 0.59 8.88
CA GLY A 99 7.69 -0.79 8.93
C GLY A 99 6.56 -1.78 8.73
N VAL A 100 5.47 -1.65 9.49
CA VAL A 100 4.28 -2.50 9.35
C VAL A 100 3.69 -2.40 7.95
N ALA A 101 3.58 -1.20 7.37
CA ALA A 101 3.10 -1.03 6.00
C ALA A 101 3.98 -1.76 4.97
N ALA A 102 5.32 -1.69 5.12
CA ALA A 102 6.25 -2.40 4.25
C ALA A 102 6.20 -3.93 4.44
N TRP A 103 5.88 -4.40 5.64
CA TRP A 103 5.68 -5.81 5.93
C TRP A 103 4.43 -6.37 5.25
N VAL A 104 3.28 -5.72 5.46
CA VAL A 104 1.97 -6.14 4.95
C VAL A 104 1.88 -6.06 3.42
N THR A 105 2.66 -5.18 2.80
CA THR A 105 2.75 -5.08 1.33
C THR A 105 3.76 -6.05 0.70
N SER A 106 4.52 -6.80 1.53
CA SER A 106 5.49 -7.75 1.02
C SER A 106 4.80 -8.95 0.36
N GLU A 107 5.40 -9.47 -0.72
CA GLU A 107 4.85 -10.64 -1.41
C GLU A 107 4.82 -11.89 -0.53
N LYS A 108 5.80 -12.03 0.38
CA LYS A 108 5.82 -13.16 1.31
C LYS A 108 4.60 -13.12 2.24
N TYR A 109 4.28 -11.93 2.77
CA TYR A 109 3.11 -11.73 3.64
C TYR A 109 1.79 -12.00 2.90
N LEU A 110 1.63 -11.45 1.69
CA LEU A 110 0.41 -11.66 0.91
C LEU A 110 0.19 -13.13 0.53
N LYS A 111 1.26 -13.94 0.46
CA LYS A 111 1.18 -15.40 0.25
C LYS A 111 0.71 -16.15 1.50
N SER A 112 1.10 -15.71 2.68
CA SER A 112 0.73 -16.39 3.93
C SER A 112 -0.69 -16.07 4.40
N CYS A 113 -1.31 -15.00 3.87
CA CYS A 113 -2.73 -14.69 4.08
C CYS A 113 -3.66 -15.71 3.38
N THR A 114 -3.78 -16.91 3.95
CA THR A 114 -4.69 -17.97 3.51
C THR A 114 -5.90 -18.06 4.44
N THR A 115 -7.05 -18.44 3.89
CA THR A 115 -8.29 -18.63 4.65
C THR A 115 -8.07 -19.61 5.81
N GLY A 116 -8.56 -19.29 7.00
CA GLY A 116 -8.48 -20.16 8.19
C GLY A 116 -7.09 -20.20 8.85
N THR A 117 -6.14 -19.37 8.40
CA THR A 117 -4.85 -19.24 9.10
C THR A 117 -5.04 -18.39 10.35
N ALA A 118 -4.55 -18.90 11.49
CA ALA A 118 -4.49 -18.18 12.74
C ALA A 118 -3.68 -16.88 12.61
N ARG A 119 -4.26 -15.77 13.05
CA ARG A 119 -3.58 -14.48 13.12
C ARG A 119 -2.74 -14.41 14.38
N ILE A 120 -1.64 -13.69 14.32
CA ILE A 120 -0.75 -13.51 15.46
C ILE A 120 -0.80 -12.06 15.95
N ASP A 121 -0.88 -11.91 17.27
CA ASP A 121 -0.76 -10.65 17.97
C ASP A 121 0.71 -10.30 18.26
N ILE A 122 0.98 -9.09 18.74
CA ILE A 122 2.33 -8.62 19.08
C ILE A 122 3.06 -9.51 20.10
N ASN A 123 2.30 -10.16 20.98
CA ASN A 123 2.80 -11.10 21.99
C ASN A 123 3.01 -12.53 21.45
N GLY A 124 2.79 -12.78 20.16
CA GLY A 124 2.90 -14.12 19.57
C GLY A 124 1.68 -15.02 19.81
N GLN A 125 0.60 -14.48 20.40
CA GLN A 125 -0.62 -15.24 20.67
C GLN A 125 -1.56 -15.27 19.46
N VAL A 126 -2.36 -16.34 19.35
CA VAL A 126 -3.38 -16.45 18.30
C VAL A 126 -4.51 -15.46 18.59
N SER A 127 -4.79 -14.58 17.64
CA SER A 127 -5.83 -13.54 17.75
C SER A 127 -6.75 -13.55 16.54
N GLY A 128 -7.60 -14.58 16.48
CA GLY A 128 -8.59 -14.78 15.42
C GLY A 128 -8.01 -15.41 14.16
N GLU A 129 -8.81 -15.45 13.11
CA GLU A 129 -8.50 -16.14 11.85
C GLU A 129 -8.65 -15.23 10.64
N VAL A 130 -7.95 -15.56 9.56
CA VAL A 130 -8.11 -14.86 8.28
C VAL A 130 -9.42 -15.28 7.61
N THR A 131 -10.30 -14.29 7.39
CA THR A 131 -11.59 -14.48 6.73
C THR A 131 -11.40 -14.75 5.24
N PRO A 132 -12.26 -15.55 4.57
CA PRO A 132 -12.15 -15.81 3.13
C PRO A 132 -12.17 -14.54 2.27
N LYS A 133 -12.85 -13.47 2.71
CA LYS A 133 -12.86 -12.17 2.02
C LYS A 133 -11.46 -11.54 1.99
N GLU A 134 -10.72 -11.63 3.08
CA GLU A 134 -9.39 -11.04 3.23
C GLU A 134 -8.35 -11.85 2.47
N ALA A 135 -8.45 -13.18 2.47
CA ALA A 135 -7.60 -14.04 1.65
C ALA A 135 -7.78 -13.75 0.15
N LYS A 136 -9.00 -13.51 -0.33
CA LYS A 136 -9.25 -13.08 -1.72
C LYS A 136 -8.60 -11.73 -2.02
N TYR A 137 -8.70 -10.78 -1.09
CA TYR A 137 -8.05 -9.47 -1.22
C TYR A 137 -6.52 -9.59 -1.29
N ALA A 138 -5.91 -10.40 -0.42
CA ALA A 138 -4.47 -10.64 -0.41
C ALA A 138 -3.97 -11.24 -1.73
N LYS A 139 -4.71 -12.22 -2.29
CA LYS A 139 -4.42 -12.78 -3.61
C LYS A 139 -4.47 -11.72 -4.73
N ALA A 140 -5.46 -10.83 -4.71
CA ALA A 140 -5.55 -9.74 -5.68
C ALA A 140 -4.36 -8.76 -5.54
N GLN A 141 -4.00 -8.36 -4.32
CA GLN A 141 -2.84 -7.51 -4.06
C GLN A 141 -1.52 -8.16 -4.50
N LEU A 142 -1.39 -9.47 -4.29
CA LEU A 142 -0.22 -10.23 -4.70
C LEU A 142 -0.04 -10.22 -6.23
N ALA A 143 -1.12 -10.28 -7.00
CA ALA A 143 -1.06 -10.16 -8.46
C ALA A 143 -0.59 -8.76 -8.87
N VAL A 144 -1.11 -7.70 -8.23
CA VAL A 144 -0.72 -6.31 -8.50
C VAL A 144 0.75 -6.08 -8.17
N THR A 145 1.22 -6.48 -6.99
CA THR A 145 2.62 -6.30 -6.56
C THR A 145 3.60 -6.98 -7.51
N GLN A 146 3.29 -8.22 -7.93
CA GLN A 146 4.15 -8.94 -8.88
C GLN A 146 4.20 -8.25 -10.25
N LEU A 147 3.06 -7.77 -10.76
CA LEU A 147 3.01 -7.03 -12.03
C LEU A 147 3.82 -5.73 -11.96
N LEU A 148 3.72 -5.00 -10.85
CA LEU A 148 4.49 -3.78 -10.63
C LEU A 148 5.99 -4.08 -10.60
N LYS A 149 6.44 -5.12 -9.87
CA LYS A 149 7.85 -5.51 -9.88
C LYS A 149 8.33 -5.89 -11.28
N LYS A 150 7.59 -6.73 -12.02
CA LYS A 150 7.96 -7.11 -13.39
C LYS A 150 8.17 -5.89 -14.30
N LYS A 151 7.26 -4.91 -14.24
CA LYS A 151 7.39 -3.65 -14.99
C LYS A 151 8.65 -2.87 -14.60
N GLN A 152 8.89 -2.70 -13.31
CA GLN A 152 10.07 -2.00 -12.78
C GLN A 152 11.38 -2.66 -13.24
N PHE A 153 11.49 -3.98 -13.12
CA PHE A 153 12.66 -4.74 -13.58
C PHE A 153 12.88 -4.63 -15.09
N SER A 154 11.81 -4.65 -15.88
CA SER A 154 11.92 -4.50 -17.34
C SER A 154 12.43 -3.12 -17.77
N GLY A 155 11.99 -2.05 -17.10
CA GLY A 155 12.46 -0.70 -17.36
C GLY A 155 13.94 -0.51 -16.99
N LEU A 156 14.35 -1.04 -15.83
CA LEU A 156 15.75 -0.98 -15.40
C LEU A 156 16.70 -1.71 -16.36
N LYS A 157 16.29 -2.88 -16.88
CA LYS A 157 17.07 -3.65 -17.86
C LYS A 157 17.28 -2.86 -19.15
N LYS A 158 16.22 -2.21 -19.66
CA LYS A 158 16.30 -1.35 -20.85
C LYS A 158 17.26 -0.18 -20.64
N ASN A 159 17.15 0.53 -19.52
CA ASN A 159 18.02 1.67 -19.22
C ASN A 159 19.50 1.25 -19.07
N LYS A 160 19.77 0.13 -18.39
CA LYS A 160 21.14 -0.39 -18.25
C LYS A 160 21.74 -0.77 -19.60
N GLN A 161 20.96 -1.38 -20.49
CA GLN A 161 21.42 -1.75 -21.83
C GLN A 161 21.72 -0.52 -22.71
N LEU A 162 20.88 0.51 -22.63
CA LEU A 162 21.12 1.77 -23.35
C LEU A 162 22.39 2.47 -22.86
N ALA A 163 22.58 2.56 -21.54
CA ALA A 163 23.79 3.13 -20.94
C ALA A 163 25.06 2.36 -21.37
N MET A 164 25.01 1.03 -21.37
CA MET A 164 26.13 0.19 -21.81
C MET A 164 26.44 0.36 -23.31
N ARG A 165 25.41 0.49 -24.16
CA ARG A 165 25.58 0.75 -25.60
C ARG A 165 26.20 2.12 -25.86
N GLU A 166 25.75 3.15 -25.15
CA GLU A 166 26.32 4.50 -25.26
C GLU A 166 27.77 4.55 -24.77
N MET A 167 28.07 3.85 -23.67
CA MET A 167 29.44 3.72 -23.17
C MET A 167 30.35 2.98 -24.17
N ALA A 168 29.88 1.87 -24.76
CA ALA A 168 30.63 1.13 -25.77
C ALA A 168 30.93 1.96 -27.03
N LYS A 169 29.97 2.80 -27.48
CA LYS A 169 30.20 3.73 -28.60
C LYS A 169 31.24 4.80 -28.28
N LYS A 170 31.30 5.29 -27.03
CA LYS A 170 32.29 6.29 -26.61
C LYS A 170 33.70 5.68 -26.61
N VAL A 171 33.85 4.50 -26.01
CA VAL A 171 35.14 3.78 -25.99
C VAL A 171 35.65 3.50 -27.41
N ALA A 172 34.76 3.12 -28.33
CA ALA A 172 35.14 2.89 -29.73
C ALA A 172 35.57 4.17 -30.48
N ARG A 173 35.16 5.36 -30.04
CA ARG A 173 35.59 6.65 -30.62
C ARG A 173 36.89 7.18 -30.03
N GLU A 174 37.24 6.76 -28.81
CA GLU A 174 38.49 7.16 -28.15
C GLU A 174 39.66 6.24 -28.52
N ALA A 175 39.38 5.04 -29.01
CA ALA A 175 40.38 4.03 -29.39
C ALA A 175 40.76 4.02 -30.89
N GLY A 176 40.14 4.89 -31.71
CA GLY A 176 40.42 5.04 -33.15
C GLY A 176 40.79 6.47 -33.47
#